data_AF-A0AA39IZV5-F1
#
_entry.id   AF-A0AA39IZV5-F1
#
_cell.length_a   1.000
_cell.length_b   1.000
_cell.length_c   1.000
_cell.angle_alpha   90.00
_cell.angle_beta   90.00
_cell.angle_gamma   90.00
#
_symmetry.space_group_name_H-M   'P 1'
#
loop_
_entity.id
_entity.type
_entity.pdbx_description
1 polymer ?
#
loop_
_entity_poly.entity_id
_entity_poly.type
_entity_poly.pdbx_seq_one_letter_code
_entity_poly.pdbx_strand_id
1 'polypeptide(L)'
;MPPNVANSAAAKKVAAKKAKRKASQQASNAKEAEVASSQIDEDVPFIRFSYGVVEDKALPEGYVEAKIKFVETDPNKTWDKEDFDKMLYTSQPPINSDTTLADFPGGWTECIISAPLKNTILATPGYPLYIKQPDTPAHRISESPGKGLGMFATRKIAVGALILAERALMISPGGARGVTPDLLREYPGEQAKQVLLFEWERQLDLAFKRMPKEHQTAFMALHNSHTQDGSGPLMGVIRTNGYGLAGLHDEARPGPGGAYSGVFNELSRLNHSCRPNTYRTFDMASFAMEIRAARDIEEGEELTTYYSDLLVPTATRQQQLEPYGVRCDCISCSNPGVSDARRREIVKKCQGDILADRFQRWTTNPSLSDDYALREGERLLKLVEDEGLEVEMCYSELLSHLVMVHSALGNREEISQYTIRWTTAQVARGRSLKEIFEEIMTMKRTFVTVFNCRGRRGESSGDVDNVTGKLREMKV
;
A
#
# COMPACT_ATOMS: atom_id res chain seq x y z
N MET A 1 43.23 -1.05 -41.30
CA MET A 1 42.75 -2.06 -40.33
C MET A 1 41.42 -1.57 -39.77
N PRO A 2 40.30 -2.30 -39.94
CA PRO A 2 39.01 -1.83 -39.46
C PRO A 2 38.91 -1.97 -37.92
N PRO A 3 38.20 -1.07 -37.22
CA PRO A 3 38.08 -1.15 -35.78
C PRO A 3 37.08 -2.22 -35.34
N ASN A 4 37.61 -3.18 -34.58
CA ASN A 4 37.02 -4.00 -33.53
C ASN A 4 35.47 -4.16 -33.48
N VAL A 5 34.99 -5.27 -34.05
CA VAL A 5 33.62 -5.78 -33.96
C VAL A 5 33.30 -6.39 -32.56
N ALA A 6 34.30 -6.57 -31.70
CA ALA A 6 34.13 -7.22 -30.39
C ALA A 6 33.43 -6.36 -29.31
N ASN A 7 33.48 -5.03 -29.40
CA ASN A 7 32.89 -4.13 -28.38
C ASN A 7 31.36 -3.97 -28.50
N SER A 8 30.76 -4.28 -29.67
CA SER A 8 29.31 -4.11 -29.88
C SER A 8 28.49 -5.25 -29.26
N ALA A 9 29.05 -6.47 -29.20
CA ALA A 9 28.38 -7.63 -28.64
C ALA A 9 28.31 -7.61 -27.10
N ALA A 10 29.36 -7.12 -26.44
CA ALA A 10 29.40 -6.94 -24.99
C ALA A 10 28.43 -5.84 -24.53
N ALA A 11 28.39 -4.70 -25.24
CA ALA A 11 27.44 -3.62 -24.97
C ALA A 11 25.98 -4.06 -25.17
N LYS A 12 25.68 -4.84 -26.21
CA LYS A 12 24.34 -5.42 -26.44
C LYS A 12 23.93 -6.42 -25.35
N LYS A 13 24.85 -7.24 -24.83
CA LYS A 13 24.57 -8.16 -23.72
C LYS A 13 24.31 -7.44 -22.39
N VAL A 14 25.05 -6.36 -22.10
CA VAL A 14 24.81 -5.53 -20.90
C VAL A 14 23.48 -4.78 -21.01
N ALA A 15 23.15 -4.24 -22.19
CA ALA A 15 21.86 -3.60 -22.44
C ALA A 15 20.68 -4.59 -22.30
N ALA A 16 20.81 -5.82 -22.83
CA ALA A 16 19.79 -6.86 -22.70
C ALA A 16 19.60 -7.34 -21.24
N LYS A 17 20.69 -7.42 -20.45
CA LYS A 17 20.63 -7.79 -19.03
C LYS A 17 20.00 -6.68 -18.18
N LYS A 18 20.27 -5.41 -18.53
CA LYS A 18 19.64 -4.23 -17.90
C LYS A 18 18.15 -4.11 -18.28
N ALA A 19 17.80 -4.43 -19.53
CA ALA A 19 16.41 -4.50 -19.99
C ALA A 19 15.62 -5.63 -19.30
N LYS A 20 16.22 -6.83 -19.12
CA LYS A 20 15.59 -7.92 -18.36
C LYS A 20 15.40 -7.59 -16.88
N ARG A 21 16.37 -6.92 -16.23
CA ARG A 21 16.21 -6.42 -14.85
C ARG A 21 15.12 -5.35 -14.76
N LYS A 22 15.07 -4.43 -15.72
CA LYS A 22 14.03 -3.39 -15.77
C LYS A 22 12.64 -3.99 -16.00
N ALA A 23 12.51 -4.99 -16.87
CA ALA A 23 11.26 -5.72 -17.10
C ALA A 23 10.83 -6.54 -15.86
N SER A 24 11.77 -7.14 -15.12
CA SER A 24 11.49 -7.85 -13.86
C SER A 24 11.05 -6.91 -12.74
N GLN A 25 11.62 -5.69 -12.68
CA GLN A 25 11.23 -4.66 -11.72
C GLN A 25 9.89 -4.02 -12.10
N GLN A 26 9.63 -3.81 -13.41
CA GLN A 26 8.34 -3.35 -13.93
C GLN A 26 7.21 -4.36 -13.68
N ALA A 27 7.50 -5.67 -13.72
CA ALA A 27 6.53 -6.71 -13.36
C ALA A 27 6.22 -6.76 -11.85
N SER A 28 7.15 -6.33 -10.99
CA SER A 28 6.93 -6.18 -9.54
C SER A 28 6.00 -5.00 -9.25
N ASN A 29 6.36 -3.80 -9.74
CA ASN A 29 5.57 -2.59 -9.56
C ASN A 29 4.17 -2.68 -10.19
N ALA A 30 4.05 -3.47 -11.25
CA ALA A 30 2.80 -3.79 -11.90
C ALA A 30 1.81 -4.56 -11.03
N LYS A 31 2.31 -5.47 -10.19
CA LYS A 31 1.53 -6.21 -9.20
C LYS A 31 1.31 -5.38 -7.94
N GLU A 32 2.23 -4.47 -7.59
CA GLU A 32 2.12 -3.59 -6.42
C GLU A 32 0.92 -2.62 -6.50
N ALA A 33 0.57 -2.12 -7.70
CA ALA A 33 -0.64 -1.31 -7.89
C ALA A 33 -1.94 -2.13 -7.84
N GLU A 34 -1.88 -3.41 -8.25
CA GLU A 34 -3.00 -4.35 -8.23
C GLU A 34 -3.29 -4.87 -6.80
N VAL A 35 -2.27 -4.88 -5.93
CA VAL A 35 -2.39 -5.27 -4.51
C VAL A 35 -2.95 -4.14 -3.64
N ALA A 36 -2.89 -2.88 -4.10
CA ALA A 36 -3.40 -1.72 -3.35
C ALA A 36 -4.92 -1.48 -3.52
N SER A 37 -5.54 -1.99 -4.60
CA SER A 37 -7.00 -2.07 -4.74
C SER A 37 -7.40 -3.53 -4.61
N SER A 38 -8.09 -3.87 -3.54
CA SER A 38 -8.56 -5.21 -3.22
C SER A 38 -9.19 -5.95 -4.39
N GLN A 39 -8.42 -6.85 -4.99
CA GLN A 39 -8.91 -8.16 -5.35
C GLN A 39 -8.41 -9.11 -4.28
N ILE A 40 -9.30 -9.42 -3.33
CA ILE A 40 -9.16 -10.65 -2.56
C ILE A 40 -9.33 -11.75 -3.61
N ASP A 41 -8.20 -12.28 -4.08
CA ASP A 41 -8.15 -13.41 -5.00
C ASP A 41 -8.91 -14.58 -4.34
N GLU A 42 -10.07 -14.96 -4.92
CA GLU A 42 -10.98 -15.98 -4.35
C GLU A 42 -10.37 -17.40 -4.37
N ASP A 43 -9.24 -17.60 -5.07
CA ASP A 43 -8.69 -18.91 -5.39
C ASP A 43 -7.52 -19.40 -4.50
N VAL A 44 -7.18 -18.67 -3.42
CA VAL A 44 -6.27 -19.20 -2.39
C VAL A 44 -7.08 -19.47 -1.12
N PRO A 45 -7.08 -20.69 -0.56
CA PRO A 45 -7.80 -21.00 0.67
C PRO A 45 -7.13 -20.32 1.87
N PHE A 46 -7.37 -19.01 2.02
CA PHE A 46 -7.08 -18.27 3.24
C PHE A 46 -8.19 -18.57 4.23
N ILE A 47 -7.83 -19.15 5.37
CA ILE A 47 -8.77 -19.30 6.48
C ILE A 47 -9.04 -17.90 7.04
N ARG A 48 -10.25 -17.39 6.78
CA ARG A 48 -10.72 -16.16 7.39
C ARG A 48 -11.17 -16.46 8.82
N PHE A 49 -10.54 -15.80 9.79
CA PHE A 49 -10.94 -15.89 11.19
C PHE A 49 -12.32 -15.25 11.40
N SER A 50 -13.11 -15.89 12.26
CA SER A 50 -14.42 -15.39 12.70
C SER A 50 -14.23 -14.12 13.54
N TYR A 51 -15.27 -13.29 13.66
CA TYR A 51 -15.26 -12.04 14.44
C TYR A 51 -16.60 -11.85 15.14
N GLY A 52 -16.65 -10.97 16.13
CA GLY A 52 -17.83 -10.79 16.99
C GLY A 52 -17.93 -11.87 18.07
N VAL A 53 -19.15 -12.27 18.43
CA VAL A 53 -19.39 -13.34 19.40
C VAL A 53 -19.23 -14.69 18.70
N VAL A 54 -18.22 -15.47 19.10
CA VAL A 54 -18.03 -16.87 18.65
C VAL A 54 -18.34 -17.80 19.82
N GLU A 55 -19.30 -18.71 19.61
CA GLU A 55 -19.77 -19.63 20.67
C GLU A 55 -18.75 -20.73 20.99
N ASP A 56 -18.16 -21.36 19.98
CA ASP A 56 -17.16 -22.43 20.13
C ASP A 56 -15.73 -21.88 20.06
N LYS A 57 -15.36 -21.09 21.07
CA LYS A 57 -14.02 -20.50 21.20
C LYS A 57 -13.04 -21.34 22.03
N ALA A 58 -13.45 -22.51 22.49
CA ALA A 58 -12.60 -23.37 23.29
C ALA A 58 -11.62 -24.13 22.39
N LEU A 59 -10.46 -24.47 22.95
CA LEU A 59 -9.59 -25.43 22.28
C LEU A 59 -10.30 -26.80 22.21
N PRO A 60 -10.06 -27.58 21.15
CA PRO A 60 -10.61 -28.92 21.02
C PRO A 60 -10.22 -29.79 22.22
N GLU A 61 -11.14 -30.65 22.66
CA GLU A 61 -10.85 -31.60 23.74
C GLU A 61 -9.68 -32.51 23.35
N GLY A 62 -8.71 -32.65 24.26
CA GLY A 62 -7.51 -33.45 24.01
C GLY A 62 -6.44 -32.78 23.15
N TYR A 63 -6.63 -31.51 22.75
CA TYR A 63 -5.61 -30.77 22.03
C TYR A 63 -4.30 -30.69 22.84
N VAL A 64 -3.20 -31.01 22.18
CA VAL A 64 -1.86 -30.93 22.75
C VAL A 64 -1.11 -29.79 22.09
N GLU A 65 -0.65 -28.83 22.90
CA GLU A 65 0.08 -27.66 22.42
C GLU A 65 1.29 -28.04 21.54
N ALA A 66 1.47 -27.29 20.46
CA ALA A 66 2.62 -27.47 19.59
C ALA A 66 3.92 -27.18 20.36
N LYS A 67 4.90 -28.08 20.20
CA LYS A 67 6.25 -27.90 20.75
C LYS A 67 7.07 -27.00 19.84
N ILE A 68 7.00 -25.70 20.09
CA ILE A 68 7.79 -24.70 19.37
C ILE A 68 9.14 -24.54 20.06
N LYS A 69 10.24 -24.77 19.34
CA LYS A 69 11.60 -24.57 19.85
C LYS A 69 12.20 -23.30 19.27
N PHE A 70 12.48 -22.33 20.14
CA PHE A 70 13.26 -21.15 19.78
C PHE A 70 14.75 -21.44 19.96
N VAL A 71 15.54 -21.09 18.95
CA VAL A 71 16.99 -21.28 18.96
C VAL A 71 17.62 -19.96 18.61
N GLU A 72 18.50 -19.47 19.49
CA GLU A 72 19.32 -18.31 19.20
C GLU A 72 20.30 -18.66 18.07
N THR A 73 20.50 -17.71 17.16
CA THR A 73 21.31 -17.91 15.97
C THR A 73 22.34 -16.80 15.86
N ASP A 74 23.44 -17.06 15.15
CA ASP A 74 24.46 -16.05 14.90
C ASP A 74 23.82 -14.82 14.22
N PRO A 75 23.96 -13.61 14.78
CA PRO A 75 23.37 -12.39 14.22
C PRO A 75 23.82 -12.10 12.79
N ASN A 76 24.99 -12.60 12.38
CA ASN A 76 25.57 -12.43 11.05
C ASN A 76 25.26 -13.58 10.09
N LYS A 77 24.47 -14.57 10.52
CA LYS A 77 24.09 -15.69 9.66
C LYS A 77 23.30 -15.19 8.44
N THR A 78 23.76 -15.60 7.27
CA THR A 78 23.02 -15.47 6.01
C THR A 78 22.07 -16.66 5.82
N TRP A 79 20.91 -16.39 5.24
CA TRP A 79 19.86 -17.39 5.02
C TRP A 79 19.69 -17.69 3.53
N ASP A 80 19.51 -18.96 3.19
CA ASP A 80 19.27 -19.37 1.80
C ASP A 80 17.79 -19.26 1.46
N LYS A 81 17.42 -19.24 0.18
CA LYS A 81 15.99 -19.10 -0.22
C LYS A 81 15.14 -20.27 0.29
N GLU A 82 15.77 -21.43 0.45
CA GLU A 82 15.20 -22.67 0.96
C GLU A 82 14.88 -22.60 2.47
N ASP A 83 15.37 -21.58 3.19
CA ASP A 83 15.09 -21.36 4.61
C ASP A 83 13.75 -20.62 4.86
N PHE A 84 12.87 -20.47 3.87
CA PHE A 84 11.65 -19.66 3.96
C PHE A 84 10.64 -20.11 5.04
N ASP A 85 10.71 -21.37 5.48
CA ASP A 85 9.91 -21.90 6.58
C ASP A 85 10.48 -21.57 7.96
N LYS A 86 11.70 -21.04 8.04
CA LYS A 86 12.30 -20.58 9.29
C LYS A 86 11.86 -19.15 9.57
N MET A 87 11.23 -18.95 10.73
CA MET A 87 10.81 -17.63 11.21
C MET A 87 11.86 -17.05 12.16
N LEU A 88 12.20 -15.78 11.96
CA LEU A 88 13.10 -15.00 12.79
C LEU A 88 12.33 -14.00 13.63
N TYR A 89 12.76 -13.87 14.88
CA TYR A 89 12.30 -12.87 15.83
C TYR A 89 13.43 -11.88 16.04
N THR A 90 13.32 -10.70 15.43
CA THR A 90 14.45 -9.78 15.28
C THR A 90 13.99 -8.33 15.30
N SER A 91 14.84 -7.44 15.81
CA SER A 91 14.62 -6.00 15.76
C SER A 91 15.07 -5.41 14.42
N GLN A 92 14.30 -4.46 13.86
CA GLN A 92 14.63 -3.71 12.66
C GLN A 92 14.44 -2.19 12.88
N PRO A 93 15.48 -1.36 12.72
CA PRO A 93 16.88 -1.73 12.51
C PRO A 93 17.44 -2.64 13.61
N PRO A 94 18.50 -3.43 13.35
CA PRO A 94 19.16 -4.23 14.39
C PRO A 94 19.67 -3.31 15.51
N ILE A 95 19.36 -3.67 16.75
CA ILE A 95 19.79 -2.94 17.96
C ILE A 95 20.50 -3.87 18.92
N ASN A 96 21.31 -3.30 19.82
CA ASN A 96 21.89 -4.05 20.93
C ASN A 96 20.82 -4.26 22.01
N SER A 97 20.94 -5.36 22.76
CA SER A 97 19.97 -5.76 23.80
C SER A 97 19.79 -4.74 24.94
N ASP A 98 20.78 -3.86 25.15
CA ASP A 98 20.80 -2.82 26.18
C ASP A 98 20.36 -1.45 25.66
N THR A 99 20.04 -1.32 24.36
CA THR A 99 19.60 -0.07 23.74
C THR A 99 18.25 0.37 24.30
N THR A 100 18.15 1.63 24.72
CA THR A 100 16.89 2.25 25.16
C THR A 100 16.29 3.14 24.06
N LEU A 101 15.01 3.53 24.21
CA LEU A 101 14.37 4.46 23.27
C LEU A 101 15.02 5.86 23.27
N ALA A 102 15.72 6.23 24.35
CA ALA A 102 16.47 7.49 24.41
C ALA A 102 17.74 7.42 23.53
N ASP A 103 18.35 6.24 23.41
CA ASP A 103 19.56 6.02 22.60
C ASP A 103 19.27 5.97 21.10
N PHE A 104 18.05 5.58 20.73
CA PHE A 104 17.62 5.48 19.34
C PHE A 104 16.32 6.26 19.08
N PRO A 105 16.39 7.60 18.99
CA PRO A 105 15.25 8.44 18.69
C PRO A 105 14.58 8.03 17.37
N GLY A 106 13.30 7.64 17.44
CA GLY A 106 12.55 7.04 16.32
C GLY A 106 12.30 5.54 16.49
N GLY A 107 12.88 4.90 17.51
CA GLY A 107 12.61 3.53 17.90
C GLY A 107 12.98 2.49 16.85
N TRP A 108 12.63 1.24 17.13
CA TRP A 108 12.78 0.12 16.21
C TRP A 108 11.52 -0.74 16.24
N THR A 109 11.43 -1.64 15.28
CA THR A 109 10.33 -2.58 15.12
C THR A 109 10.75 -3.97 15.56
N GLU A 110 9.95 -4.63 16.40
CA GLU A 110 10.10 -6.06 16.62
C GLU A 110 9.39 -6.84 15.51
N CYS A 111 10.14 -7.66 14.79
CA CYS A 111 9.66 -8.35 13.60
C CYS A 111 9.61 -9.86 13.82
N ILE A 112 8.53 -10.46 13.34
CA ILE A 112 8.44 -11.88 13.01
C ILE A 112 8.50 -11.95 11.48
N ILE A 113 9.63 -12.40 10.91
CA ILE A 113 9.86 -12.44 9.46
C ILE A 113 10.47 -13.75 9.03
N SER A 114 10.26 -14.16 7.78
CA SER A 114 10.99 -15.30 7.24
C SER A 114 12.50 -15.01 7.20
N ALA A 115 13.29 -16.07 7.34
CA ALA A 115 14.74 -15.93 7.36
C ALA A 115 15.33 -15.31 6.07
N PRO A 116 14.87 -15.69 4.86
CA PRO A 116 15.31 -15.04 3.62
C PRO A 116 14.92 -13.55 3.55
N LEU A 117 13.75 -13.18 4.09
CA LEU A 117 13.28 -11.79 4.05
C LEU A 117 14.20 -10.85 4.84
N LYS A 118 14.86 -11.34 5.90
CA LYS A 118 15.86 -10.56 6.63
C LYS A 118 17.00 -10.11 5.70
N ASN A 119 17.48 -10.97 4.81
CA ASN A 119 18.51 -10.59 3.84
C ASN A 119 18.00 -9.50 2.88
N THR A 120 16.75 -9.62 2.41
CA THR A 120 16.13 -8.62 1.52
C THR A 120 16.02 -7.26 2.20
N ILE A 121 15.60 -7.22 3.47
CA ILE A 121 15.55 -5.98 4.27
C ILE A 121 16.95 -5.36 4.36
N LEU A 122 17.95 -6.15 4.80
CA LEU A 122 19.32 -5.65 4.97
C LEU A 122 19.99 -5.23 3.65
N ALA A 123 19.59 -5.82 2.53
CA ALA A 123 20.08 -5.48 1.19
C ALA A 123 19.35 -4.28 0.57
N THR A 124 18.32 -3.73 1.22
CA THR A 124 17.56 -2.58 0.72
C THR A 124 18.48 -1.36 0.58
N PRO A 125 18.55 -0.72 -0.59
CA PRO A 125 19.42 0.45 -0.78
C PRO A 125 19.09 1.57 0.21
N GLY A 126 20.10 2.01 0.97
CA GLY A 126 19.96 3.08 1.97
C GLY A 126 19.49 2.60 3.34
N TYR A 127 19.21 1.32 3.52
CA TYR A 127 18.82 0.76 4.81
C TYR A 127 20.00 0.70 5.80
N PRO A 128 19.80 1.03 7.09
CA PRO A 128 18.62 1.70 7.65
C PRO A 128 18.70 3.22 7.46
N LEU A 129 17.70 3.81 6.80
CA LEU A 129 17.57 5.25 6.65
C LEU A 129 16.91 5.85 7.90
N TYR A 130 17.25 7.10 8.23
CA TYR A 130 16.56 7.85 9.26
C TYR A 130 15.11 8.13 8.86
N ILE A 131 14.23 8.14 9.86
CA ILE A 131 12.82 8.50 9.69
C ILE A 131 12.73 10.01 9.46
N LYS A 132 11.99 10.42 8.43
CA LYS A 132 11.73 11.85 8.17
C LYS A 132 10.77 12.39 9.22
N GLN A 133 11.04 13.57 9.74
CA GLN A 133 10.13 14.28 10.63
C GLN A 133 9.61 15.53 9.93
N PRO A 134 8.34 15.94 10.17
CA PRO A 134 7.87 17.23 9.70
C PRO A 134 8.61 18.36 10.46
N ASP A 135 8.90 19.47 9.76
CA ASP A 135 9.60 20.61 10.37
C ASP A 135 8.85 21.21 11.56
N THR A 136 7.51 21.11 11.53
CA THR A 136 6.61 21.51 12.61
C THR A 136 5.58 20.41 12.85
N PRO A 137 5.28 20.05 14.11
CA PRO A 137 4.26 19.06 14.44
C PRO A 137 2.96 19.35 13.68
N ALA A 138 2.45 18.35 12.97
CA ALA A 138 1.30 18.49 12.09
C ALA A 138 0.01 17.92 12.70
N HIS A 139 0.12 17.16 13.79
CA HIS A 139 -1.00 16.45 14.38
C HIS A 139 -0.96 16.40 15.90
N ARG A 140 -2.11 16.06 16.49
CA ARG A 140 -2.29 15.69 17.90
C ARG A 140 -3.24 14.49 17.98
N ILE A 141 -3.11 13.69 19.04
CA ILE A 141 -4.09 12.65 19.38
C ILE A 141 -5.06 13.21 20.41
N SER A 142 -6.36 13.09 20.17
CA SER A 142 -7.41 13.49 21.12
C SER A 142 -8.66 12.63 20.98
N GLU A 143 -9.63 12.79 21.87
CA GLU A 143 -10.93 12.11 21.73
C GLU A 143 -11.62 12.50 20.43
N SER A 144 -12.17 11.49 19.76
CA SER A 144 -13.04 11.60 18.59
C SER A 144 -14.43 11.09 18.96
N PRO A 145 -15.47 11.95 18.96
CA PRO A 145 -16.80 11.58 19.43
C PRO A 145 -17.33 10.29 18.79
N GLY A 146 -17.64 9.29 19.61
CA GLY A 146 -18.15 7.99 19.17
C GLY A 146 -17.14 7.05 18.52
N LYS A 147 -15.86 7.46 18.38
CA LYS A 147 -14.79 6.67 17.74
C LYS A 147 -13.60 6.38 18.66
N GLY A 148 -13.66 6.82 19.91
CA GLY A 148 -12.55 6.67 20.86
C GLY A 148 -11.51 7.77 20.66
N LEU A 149 -10.28 7.40 20.31
CA LEU A 149 -9.22 8.36 19.99
C LEU A 149 -9.16 8.61 18.48
N GLY A 150 -8.76 9.81 18.09
CA GLY A 150 -8.52 10.22 16.72
C GLY A 150 -7.26 11.06 16.60
N MET A 151 -6.76 11.18 15.38
CA MET A 151 -5.67 12.07 15.03
C MET A 151 -6.23 13.34 14.38
N PHE A 152 -5.77 14.52 14.80
CA PHE A 152 -6.30 15.81 14.33
C PHE A 152 -5.19 16.74 13.90
N ALA A 153 -5.41 17.49 12.82
CA ALA A 153 -4.47 18.49 12.35
C ALA A 153 -4.29 19.62 13.39
N THR A 154 -3.04 20.03 13.63
CA THR A 154 -2.68 21.14 14.54
C THR A 154 -2.45 22.46 13.81
N ARG A 155 -2.50 22.43 12.48
CA ARG A 155 -2.35 23.57 11.57
C ARG A 155 -2.95 23.19 10.22
N LYS A 156 -3.05 24.17 9.32
CA LYS A 156 -3.30 23.86 7.90
C LYS A 156 -2.18 23.01 7.32
N ILE A 157 -2.54 21.98 6.56
CA ILE A 157 -1.61 21.04 5.92
C ILE A 157 -1.90 21.05 4.42
N ALA A 158 -0.92 21.45 3.62
CA ALA A 158 -1.04 21.39 2.17
C ALA A 158 -0.96 19.95 1.68
N VAL A 159 -1.66 19.65 0.59
CA VAL A 159 -1.57 18.36 -0.09
C VAL A 159 -0.11 17.94 -0.36
N GLY A 160 0.21 16.67 -0.13
CA GLY A 160 1.54 16.08 -0.29
C GLY A 160 2.50 16.29 0.89
N ALA A 161 2.17 17.18 1.83
CA ALA A 161 3.00 17.41 3.02
C ALA A 161 3.06 16.16 3.91
N LEU A 162 4.24 15.92 4.48
CA LEU A 162 4.46 14.87 5.48
C LEU A 162 3.77 15.27 6.79
N ILE A 163 2.97 14.35 7.33
CA ILE A 163 2.26 14.52 8.60
C ILE A 163 3.03 13.82 9.71
N LEU A 164 3.35 12.55 9.51
CA LEU A 164 4.04 11.69 10.46
C LEU A 164 4.79 10.60 9.68
N ALA A 165 5.94 10.19 10.19
CA ALA A 165 6.55 8.93 9.82
C ALA A 165 6.92 8.16 11.08
N GLU A 166 6.60 6.87 11.10
CA GLU A 166 6.68 6.04 12.30
C GLU A 166 7.12 4.62 11.94
N ARG A 167 8.05 4.05 12.73
CA ARG A 167 8.32 2.61 12.66
C ARG A 167 7.21 1.86 13.38
N ALA A 168 6.88 0.66 12.89
CA ALA A 168 5.92 -0.19 13.57
C ALA A 168 6.46 -0.59 14.95
N LEU A 169 5.59 -0.78 15.92
CA LEU A 169 5.89 -1.46 17.18
C LEU A 169 6.22 -2.93 16.90
N MET A 170 5.37 -3.57 16.09
CA MET A 170 5.52 -4.97 15.70
C MET A 170 5.18 -5.16 14.22
N ILE A 171 5.96 -5.99 13.53
CA ILE A 171 5.61 -6.53 12.21
C ILE A 171 5.50 -8.04 12.30
N SER A 172 4.43 -8.61 11.74
CA SER A 172 4.20 -10.04 11.67
C SER A 172 3.66 -10.45 10.30
N PRO A 173 3.76 -11.74 9.91
CA PRO A 173 3.10 -12.24 8.71
C PRO A 173 1.59 -11.96 8.73
N GLY A 174 1.01 -11.66 7.57
CA GLY A 174 -0.42 -11.39 7.42
C GLY A 174 -1.31 -12.63 7.62
N GLY A 175 -0.73 -13.83 7.55
CA GLY A 175 -1.38 -15.08 7.90
C GLY A 175 -0.54 -15.88 8.89
N ALA A 176 -1.20 -16.66 9.76
CA ALA A 176 -0.52 -17.50 10.74
C ALA A 176 0.51 -18.43 10.06
N ARG A 177 1.71 -18.51 10.64
CA ARG A 177 2.82 -19.36 10.15
C ARG A 177 3.09 -20.51 11.10
N GLY A 178 3.65 -21.59 10.56
CA GLY A 178 4.14 -22.71 11.36
C GLY A 178 3.06 -23.66 11.89
N VAL A 179 1.80 -23.48 11.48
CA VAL A 179 0.73 -24.45 11.76
C VAL A 179 0.54 -25.35 10.54
N THR A 180 0.65 -26.66 10.76
CA THR A 180 0.69 -27.65 9.68
C THR A 180 -0.67 -27.76 8.99
N PRO A 181 -0.71 -27.99 7.65
CA PRO A 181 -1.93 -28.37 6.95
C PRO A 181 -2.63 -29.60 7.57
N ASP A 182 -1.90 -30.41 8.33
CA ASP A 182 -2.43 -31.57 9.05
C ASP A 182 -3.41 -31.17 10.16
N LEU A 183 -3.20 -30.01 10.81
CA LEU A 183 -4.06 -29.54 11.90
C LEU A 183 -5.47 -29.20 11.41
N LEU A 184 -5.59 -28.71 10.18
CA LEU A 184 -6.87 -28.47 9.51
C LEU A 184 -7.60 -29.76 9.11
N ARG A 185 -6.89 -30.89 9.01
CA ARG A 185 -7.50 -32.21 8.78
C ARG A 185 -7.98 -32.84 10.09
N GLU A 186 -7.31 -32.54 11.20
CA GLU A 186 -7.62 -33.08 12.52
C GLU A 186 -8.82 -32.37 13.16
N TYR A 187 -8.93 -31.05 12.99
CA TYR A 187 -10.01 -30.25 13.57
C TYR A 187 -10.77 -29.49 12.46
N PRO A 188 -12.05 -29.80 12.19
CA PRO A 188 -12.81 -29.08 11.17
C PRO A 188 -13.40 -27.76 11.71
N GLY A 189 -13.59 -26.80 10.81
CA GLY A 189 -14.40 -25.61 11.09
C GLY A 189 -13.78 -24.62 12.08
N GLU A 190 -14.56 -24.21 13.08
CA GLU A 190 -14.16 -23.17 14.04
C GLU A 190 -13.05 -23.66 14.98
N GLN A 191 -13.08 -24.93 15.38
CA GLN A 191 -12.08 -25.54 16.24
C GLN A 191 -10.65 -25.43 15.69
N ALA A 192 -10.46 -25.64 14.38
CA ALA A 192 -9.16 -25.41 13.74
C ALA A 192 -8.69 -23.95 13.84
N LYS A 193 -9.62 -23.00 13.70
CA LYS A 193 -9.32 -21.57 13.82
C LYS A 193 -8.90 -21.21 15.24
N GLN A 194 -9.57 -21.79 16.25
CA GLN A 194 -9.23 -21.55 17.65
C GLN A 194 -7.83 -22.08 18.00
N VAL A 195 -7.46 -23.25 17.50
CA VAL A 195 -6.09 -23.75 17.63
C VAL A 195 -5.08 -22.84 16.93
N LEU A 196 -5.38 -22.39 15.70
CA LEU A 196 -4.54 -21.44 14.96
C LEU A 196 -4.33 -20.14 15.74
N LEU A 197 -5.39 -19.55 16.28
CA LEU A 197 -5.34 -18.32 17.09
C LEU A 197 -4.50 -18.53 18.35
N PHE A 198 -4.71 -19.64 19.05
CA PHE A 198 -3.96 -19.99 20.26
C PHE A 198 -2.46 -20.15 19.99
N GLU A 199 -2.08 -20.94 18.98
CA GLU A 199 -0.68 -21.17 18.65
C GLU A 199 0.01 -19.93 18.09
N TRP A 200 -0.74 -19.08 17.39
CA TRP A 200 -0.23 -17.82 16.89
C TRP A 200 -0.02 -16.81 18.03
N GLU A 201 -0.93 -16.72 19.00
CA GLU A 201 -0.76 -15.87 20.19
C GLU A 201 0.52 -16.21 20.95
N ARG A 202 0.83 -17.50 21.15
CA ARG A 202 2.08 -17.97 21.80
C ARG A 202 3.33 -17.52 21.05
N GLN A 203 3.27 -17.48 19.73
CA GLN A 203 4.37 -17.00 18.89
C GLN A 203 4.51 -15.48 18.96
N LEU A 204 3.39 -14.74 18.90
CA LEU A 204 3.35 -13.29 19.03
C LEU A 204 3.92 -12.81 20.38
N ASP A 205 3.65 -13.54 21.47
CA ASP A 205 4.13 -13.22 22.81
C ASP A 205 5.66 -13.13 22.89
N LEU A 206 6.39 -13.92 22.10
CA LEU A 206 7.85 -13.82 22.06
C LEU A 206 8.32 -12.48 21.46
N ALA A 207 7.74 -12.05 20.34
CA ALA A 207 8.06 -10.75 19.75
C ALA A 207 7.61 -9.60 20.68
N PHE A 208 6.46 -9.76 21.34
CA PHE A 208 5.94 -8.77 22.29
C PHE A 208 6.88 -8.56 23.48
N LYS A 209 7.36 -9.64 24.09
CA LYS A 209 8.28 -9.58 25.24
C LYS A 209 9.65 -8.98 24.91
N ARG A 210 10.04 -8.97 23.63
CA ARG A 210 11.28 -8.33 23.17
C ARG A 210 11.18 -6.82 23.04
N MET A 211 9.98 -6.27 22.90
CA MET A 211 9.78 -4.83 22.83
C MET A 211 10.15 -4.15 24.17
N PRO A 212 10.63 -2.89 24.15
CA PRO A 212 10.71 -2.05 25.35
C PRO A 212 9.38 -1.97 26.10
N LYS A 213 9.42 -1.69 27.40
CA LYS A 213 8.20 -1.68 28.22
C LYS A 213 7.22 -0.59 27.77
N GLU A 214 7.75 0.52 27.30
CA GLU A 214 7.01 1.63 26.71
C GLU A 214 6.25 1.19 25.46
N HIS A 215 6.91 0.45 24.56
CA HIS A 215 6.29 -0.11 23.35
C HIS A 215 5.24 -1.18 23.68
N GLN A 216 5.51 -2.06 24.66
CA GLN A 216 4.51 -3.02 25.14
C GLN A 216 3.26 -2.31 25.68
N THR A 217 3.46 -1.22 26.43
CA THR A 217 2.37 -0.42 27.01
C THR A 217 1.58 0.29 25.91
N ALA A 218 2.28 0.90 24.94
CA ALA A 218 1.65 1.54 23.79
C ALA A 218 0.83 0.55 22.96
N PHE A 219 1.39 -0.64 22.67
CA PHE A 219 0.72 -1.71 21.92
C PHE A 219 -0.57 -2.16 22.62
N MET A 220 -0.52 -2.42 23.92
CA MET A 220 -1.69 -2.85 24.69
C MET A 220 -2.72 -1.73 24.94
N ALA A 221 -2.36 -0.47 24.70
CA ALA A 221 -3.27 0.67 24.75
C ALA A 221 -3.96 0.95 23.39
N LEU A 222 -3.69 0.16 22.36
CA LEU A 222 -4.42 0.20 21.10
C LEU A 222 -5.78 -0.46 21.23
N HIS A 223 -6.73 -0.09 20.36
CA HIS A 223 -8.07 -0.65 20.39
C HIS A 223 -8.05 -2.14 20.01
N ASN A 224 -8.89 -2.96 20.63
CA ASN A 224 -9.04 -4.37 20.31
C ASN A 224 -10.53 -4.69 20.15
N SER A 225 -10.98 -4.91 18.91
CA SER A 225 -12.35 -5.29 18.56
C SER A 225 -12.61 -6.80 18.64
N HIS A 226 -11.56 -7.60 18.83
CA HIS A 226 -11.56 -9.07 18.77
C HIS A 226 -11.47 -9.71 20.16
N THR A 227 -12.31 -9.26 21.10
CA THR A 227 -12.30 -9.75 22.49
C THR A 227 -13.22 -10.94 22.74
N GLN A 228 -14.04 -11.31 21.75
CA GLN A 228 -15.12 -12.31 21.91
C GLN A 228 -15.08 -13.43 20.86
N ASP A 229 -14.07 -13.44 19.98
CA ASP A 229 -13.97 -14.40 18.87
C ASP A 229 -12.90 -15.48 19.07
N GLY A 230 -12.30 -15.50 20.26
CA GLY A 230 -11.23 -16.44 20.63
C GLY A 230 -9.81 -15.95 20.30
N SER A 231 -9.67 -14.75 19.72
CA SER A 231 -8.35 -14.12 19.63
C SER A 231 -7.77 -13.86 21.01
N GLY A 232 -6.47 -14.13 21.16
CA GLY A 232 -5.71 -13.60 22.29
C GLY A 232 -5.57 -12.07 22.23
N PRO A 233 -5.12 -11.44 23.32
CA PRO A 233 -4.98 -9.98 23.40
C PRO A 233 -4.06 -9.40 22.31
N LEU A 234 -2.94 -10.06 21.99
CA LEU A 234 -1.99 -9.57 20.99
C LEU A 234 -2.56 -9.71 19.59
N MET A 235 -3.08 -10.90 19.25
CA MET A 235 -3.69 -11.12 17.96
C MET A 235 -4.90 -10.23 17.74
N GLY A 236 -5.70 -9.98 18.78
CA GLY A 236 -6.83 -9.06 18.67
C GLY A 236 -6.40 -7.64 18.33
N VAL A 237 -5.36 -7.11 18.99
CA VAL A 237 -4.76 -5.82 18.63
C VAL A 237 -4.24 -5.82 17.19
N ILE A 238 -3.54 -6.87 16.76
CA ILE A 238 -3.02 -6.96 15.38
C ILE A 238 -4.14 -6.97 14.35
N ARG A 239 -5.23 -7.72 14.60
CA ARG A 239 -6.37 -7.80 13.70
C ARG A 239 -7.11 -6.47 13.59
N THR A 240 -7.17 -5.69 14.67
CA THR A 240 -7.82 -4.37 14.66
C THR A 240 -6.92 -3.26 14.08
N ASN A 241 -5.60 -3.31 14.28
CA ASN A 241 -4.70 -2.17 14.03
C ASN A 241 -3.63 -2.42 12.95
N GLY A 242 -3.58 -3.63 12.40
CA GLY A 242 -2.57 -4.05 11.44
C GLY A 242 -2.76 -3.41 10.06
N TYR A 243 -1.70 -2.79 9.55
CA TYR A 243 -1.63 -2.31 8.17
C TYR A 243 -0.80 -3.25 7.30
N GLY A 244 -1.31 -3.62 6.14
CA GLY A 244 -0.51 -4.29 5.11
C GLY A 244 0.67 -3.42 4.67
N LEU A 245 1.85 -4.02 4.56
CA LEU A 245 3.10 -3.31 4.27
C LEU A 245 3.53 -3.57 2.83
N ALA A 246 3.22 -2.63 1.94
CA ALA A 246 3.63 -2.69 0.54
C ALA A 246 5.15 -2.79 0.42
N GLY A 247 5.64 -3.66 -0.48
CA GLY A 247 7.07 -3.91 -0.68
C GLY A 247 7.71 -4.89 0.31
N LEU A 248 7.08 -5.18 1.45
CA LEU A 248 7.55 -6.19 2.40
C LEU A 248 6.82 -7.53 2.16
N HIS A 249 7.45 -8.42 1.41
CA HIS A 249 6.82 -9.66 0.96
C HIS A 249 7.81 -10.83 0.83
N ASP A 250 7.37 -12.03 1.21
CA ASP A 250 8.12 -13.27 0.98
C ASP A 250 8.05 -13.68 -0.50
N GLU A 251 9.15 -13.53 -1.26
CA GLU A 251 9.20 -13.95 -2.69
C GLU A 251 8.74 -15.40 -2.93
N ALA A 252 9.02 -16.30 -1.98
CA ALA A 252 8.67 -17.72 -2.07
C ALA A 252 7.15 -17.98 -1.91
N ARG A 253 6.36 -17.00 -1.45
CA ARG A 253 4.93 -17.12 -1.20
C ARG A 253 4.16 -15.97 -1.88
N PRO A 254 3.93 -16.04 -3.21
CA PRO A 254 3.24 -14.98 -3.93
C PRO A 254 1.84 -14.70 -3.37
N GLY A 255 1.38 -13.46 -3.54
CA GLY A 255 0.04 -13.03 -3.10
C GLY A 255 -0.04 -12.75 -1.59
N PRO A 256 -1.27 -12.74 -1.02
CA PRO A 256 -1.49 -12.40 0.40
C PRO A 256 -0.75 -13.33 1.36
N GLY A 257 -0.42 -14.53 0.88
CA GLY A 257 0.27 -15.56 1.64
C GLY A 257 1.73 -15.27 1.89
N GLY A 258 2.32 -14.21 1.31
CA GLY A 258 3.67 -13.73 1.64
C GLY A 258 3.67 -12.32 2.23
N ALA A 259 2.50 -11.72 2.43
CA ALA A 259 2.37 -10.35 2.92
C ALA A 259 2.63 -10.25 4.42
N TYR A 260 2.99 -9.05 4.86
CA TYR A 260 3.24 -8.70 6.25
C TYR A 260 2.33 -7.56 6.69
N SER A 261 2.02 -7.55 7.99
CA SER A 261 1.22 -6.53 8.65
C SER A 261 2.05 -5.85 9.74
N GLY A 262 1.95 -4.53 9.84
CA GLY A 262 2.58 -3.71 10.88
C GLY A 262 1.55 -3.06 11.80
N VAL A 263 1.82 -3.06 13.10
CA VAL A 263 1.06 -2.32 14.11
C VAL A 263 1.89 -1.13 14.59
N PHE A 264 1.27 0.05 14.66
CA PHE A 264 1.93 1.33 14.93
C PHE A 264 1.32 1.98 16.18
N ASN A 265 2.00 2.90 16.84
CA ASN A 265 1.44 3.57 18.02
C ASN A 265 0.50 4.70 17.62
N GLU A 266 0.99 5.67 16.85
CA GLU A 266 0.23 6.87 16.48
C GLU A 266 -0.58 6.68 15.21
N LEU A 267 -0.05 6.00 14.18
CA LEU A 267 -0.83 5.70 12.96
C LEU A 267 -2.07 4.84 13.23
N SER A 268 -2.07 4.00 14.27
CA SER A 268 -3.23 3.22 14.68
C SER A 268 -4.32 4.06 15.37
N ARG A 269 -4.12 5.38 15.51
CA ARG A 269 -5.13 6.36 15.97
C ARG A 269 -5.85 7.06 14.82
N LEU A 270 -5.47 6.83 13.56
CA LEU A 270 -6.21 7.34 12.41
C LEU A 270 -7.53 6.61 12.27
N ASN A 271 -8.64 7.32 12.40
CA ASN A 271 -9.98 6.75 12.22
C ASN A 271 -10.32 6.48 10.75
N HIS A 272 -11.29 5.59 10.54
CA HIS A 272 -11.82 5.29 9.22
C HIS A 272 -12.62 6.45 8.61
N SER A 273 -12.44 6.66 7.31
CA SER A 273 -13.36 7.36 6.43
C SER A 273 -13.40 6.69 5.06
N CYS A 274 -14.59 6.55 4.44
CA CYS A 274 -14.70 6.18 3.03
C CYS A 274 -14.28 7.31 2.06
N ARG A 275 -13.89 8.47 2.62
CA ARG A 275 -13.37 9.67 1.95
C ARG A 275 -12.10 10.15 2.68
N PRO A 276 -11.06 9.32 2.78
CA PRO A 276 -9.91 9.62 3.63
C PRO A 276 -9.14 10.85 3.12
N ASN A 277 -8.48 11.58 4.01
CA ASN A 277 -7.63 12.75 3.67
C ASN A 277 -6.13 12.47 3.80
N THR A 278 -5.73 11.21 4.10
CA THR A 278 -4.31 10.82 4.20
C THR A 278 -3.98 9.64 3.29
N TYR A 279 -2.76 9.66 2.75
CA TYR A 279 -2.11 8.51 2.11
C TYR A 279 -1.10 7.91 3.07
N ARG A 280 -0.97 6.58 3.02
CA ARG A 280 0.06 5.83 3.75
C ARG A 280 1.02 5.15 2.77
N THR A 281 2.31 5.24 3.04
CA THR A 281 3.35 4.57 2.24
C THR A 281 4.37 3.95 3.17
N PHE A 282 4.62 2.65 3.04
CA PHE A 282 5.69 1.98 3.76
C PHE A 282 7.00 2.10 2.97
N ASP A 283 8.03 2.67 3.59
CA ASP A 283 9.36 2.82 2.99
C ASP A 283 10.31 1.76 3.55
N MET A 284 10.76 0.85 2.68
CA MET A 284 11.68 -0.22 3.05
C MET A 284 13.03 0.33 3.54
N ALA A 285 13.49 1.49 3.06
CA ALA A 285 14.79 2.03 3.44
C ALA A 285 14.81 2.54 4.89
N SER A 286 13.81 3.32 5.31
CA SER A 286 13.66 3.78 6.70
C SER A 286 12.97 2.77 7.61
N PHE A 287 12.34 1.76 7.01
CA PHE A 287 11.52 0.74 7.66
C PHE A 287 10.32 1.31 8.41
N ALA A 288 9.81 2.44 7.90
CA ALA A 288 8.76 3.23 8.54
C ALA A 288 7.58 3.41 7.59
N MET A 289 6.40 3.64 8.17
CA MET A 289 5.24 4.13 7.42
C MET A 289 5.22 5.65 7.46
N GLU A 290 5.19 6.28 6.29
CA GLU A 290 4.92 7.71 6.14
C GLU A 290 3.42 7.92 5.91
N ILE A 291 2.84 8.92 6.57
CA ILE A 291 1.52 9.46 6.22
C ILE A 291 1.64 10.88 5.68
N ARG A 292 0.98 11.13 4.55
CA ARG A 292 0.97 12.41 3.86
C ARG A 292 -0.45 12.85 3.57
N ALA A 293 -0.66 14.16 3.48
CA ALA A 293 -1.96 14.71 3.13
C ALA A 293 -2.33 14.36 1.67
N ALA A 294 -3.49 13.75 1.46
CA ALA A 294 -4.00 13.40 0.13
C ALA A 294 -4.69 14.58 -0.57
N ARG A 295 -5.11 15.58 0.21
CA ARG A 295 -5.68 16.86 -0.20
C ARG A 295 -5.31 17.92 0.84
N ASP A 296 -5.69 19.17 0.63
CA ASP A 296 -5.52 20.19 1.67
C ASP A 296 -6.40 19.86 2.89
N ILE A 297 -5.84 20.07 4.09
CA ILE A 297 -6.47 19.75 5.37
C ILE A 297 -6.45 21.00 6.24
N GLU A 298 -7.60 21.36 6.80
CA GLU A 298 -7.72 22.55 7.66
C GLU A 298 -7.29 22.25 9.10
N GLU A 299 -6.89 23.30 9.84
CA GLU A 299 -6.56 23.15 11.26
C GLU A 299 -7.75 22.60 12.05
N GLY A 300 -7.50 21.60 12.89
CA GLY A 300 -8.53 20.94 13.69
C GLY A 300 -9.33 19.86 12.95
N GLU A 301 -9.15 19.67 11.65
CA GLU A 301 -9.78 18.58 10.90
C GLU A 301 -9.22 17.21 11.37
N GLU A 302 -10.10 16.20 11.44
CA GLU A 302 -9.72 14.82 11.76
C GLU A 302 -8.93 14.22 10.59
N LEU A 303 -7.73 13.72 10.86
CA LEU A 303 -6.92 12.94 9.94
C LEU A 303 -7.47 11.52 9.89
N THR A 304 -7.78 11.05 8.69
CA THR A 304 -8.47 9.78 8.47
C THR A 304 -7.78 8.93 7.42
N THR A 305 -7.87 7.62 7.61
CA THR A 305 -7.42 6.57 6.69
C THR A 305 -8.61 5.69 6.31
N TYR A 306 -8.37 4.61 5.58
CA TYR A 306 -9.39 3.68 5.12
C TYR A 306 -9.07 2.25 5.57
N TYR A 307 -10.10 1.54 6.03
CA TYR A 307 -10.04 0.16 6.54
C TYR A 307 -10.80 -0.81 5.62
N SER A 308 -11.46 -0.26 4.59
CA SER A 308 -12.27 -0.97 3.62
C SER A 308 -11.74 -0.66 2.22
N ASP A 309 -12.15 -1.46 1.23
CA ASP A 309 -12.07 -1.05 -0.16
C ASP A 309 -12.91 0.22 -0.35
N LEU A 310 -12.38 1.22 -1.07
CA LEU A 310 -13.08 2.47 -1.32
C LEU A 310 -13.93 2.43 -2.59
N LEU A 311 -13.68 1.50 -3.53
CA LEU A 311 -14.33 1.45 -4.83
C LEU A 311 -15.48 0.44 -4.92
N VAL A 312 -15.82 -0.21 -3.81
CA VAL A 312 -16.98 -1.13 -3.69
C VAL A 312 -18.24 -0.41 -3.18
N PRO A 313 -19.45 -1.01 -3.36
CA PRO A 313 -20.70 -0.45 -2.87
C PRO A 313 -20.73 -0.23 -1.35
N THR A 314 -21.60 0.67 -0.88
CA THR A 314 -21.70 1.05 0.53
C THR A 314 -21.96 -0.15 1.44
N ALA A 315 -22.84 -1.07 1.03
CA ALA A 315 -23.11 -2.29 1.79
C ALA A 315 -21.84 -3.14 2.03
N THR A 316 -21.02 -3.32 0.99
CA THR A 316 -19.75 -4.05 1.09
C THR A 316 -18.74 -3.31 1.97
N ARG A 317 -18.66 -1.98 1.86
CA ARG A 317 -17.79 -1.18 2.74
C ARG A 317 -18.19 -1.33 4.21
N GLN A 318 -19.49 -1.25 4.53
CA GLN A 318 -19.98 -1.47 5.89
C GLN A 318 -19.66 -2.89 6.39
N GLN A 319 -19.86 -3.92 5.57
CA GLN A 319 -19.51 -5.30 5.92
C GLN A 319 -18.01 -5.47 6.22
N GLN A 320 -17.14 -4.82 5.42
CA GLN A 320 -15.69 -4.85 5.66
C GLN A 320 -15.28 -4.14 6.95
N LEU A 321 -16.12 -3.26 7.50
CA LEU A 321 -15.89 -2.53 8.74
C LEU A 321 -16.42 -3.26 9.99
N GLU A 322 -17.26 -4.29 9.83
CA GLU A 322 -17.82 -5.07 10.93
C GLU A 322 -16.74 -5.68 11.86
N PRO A 323 -15.62 -6.25 11.36
CA PRO A 323 -14.55 -6.77 12.22
C PRO A 323 -13.91 -5.72 13.13
N TYR A 324 -13.96 -4.44 12.74
CA TYR A 324 -13.45 -3.31 13.51
C TYR A 324 -14.49 -2.76 14.51
N GLY A 325 -15.72 -3.27 14.50
CA GLY A 325 -16.82 -2.72 15.27
C GLY A 325 -17.26 -1.32 14.79
N VAL A 326 -16.94 -0.96 13.54
CA VAL A 326 -17.20 0.37 12.99
C VAL A 326 -18.46 0.35 12.11
N ARG A 327 -19.37 1.29 12.37
CA ARG A 327 -20.45 1.65 11.45
C ARG A 327 -20.17 3.03 10.87
N CYS A 328 -19.78 3.10 9.60
CA CYS A 328 -19.39 4.37 8.99
C CYS A 328 -20.63 5.23 8.66
N ASP A 329 -20.60 6.49 9.05
CA ASP A 329 -21.66 7.48 8.83
C ASP A 329 -21.19 8.67 7.97
N CYS A 330 -20.02 8.57 7.35
CA CYS A 330 -19.47 9.65 6.50
C CYS A 330 -20.43 10.03 5.36
N ILE A 331 -20.20 11.18 4.72
CA ILE A 331 -21.06 11.73 3.67
C ILE A 331 -21.42 10.70 2.58
N SER A 332 -20.46 9.86 2.14
CA SER A 332 -20.72 8.81 1.15
C SER A 332 -21.65 7.71 1.68
N CYS A 333 -21.47 7.28 2.93
CA CYS A 333 -22.28 6.24 3.56
C CYS A 333 -23.67 6.73 3.98
N SER A 334 -23.80 8.03 4.27
CA SER A 334 -25.08 8.70 4.55
C SER A 334 -25.93 8.91 3.29
N ASN A 335 -25.35 8.80 2.09
CA ASN A 335 -26.09 8.86 0.82
C ASN A 335 -25.65 7.74 -0.15
N PRO A 336 -25.99 6.47 0.16
CA PRO A 336 -25.46 5.30 -0.54
C PRO A 336 -25.85 5.27 -2.03
N GLY A 337 -27.06 5.72 -2.38
CA GLY A 337 -27.52 5.72 -3.78
C GLY A 337 -26.66 6.58 -4.70
N VAL A 338 -26.32 7.80 -4.25
CA VAL A 338 -25.43 8.70 -4.99
C VAL A 338 -24.00 8.18 -4.98
N SER A 339 -23.47 7.85 -3.80
CA SER A 339 -22.10 7.34 -3.62
C SER A 339 -21.82 6.11 -4.49
N ASP A 340 -22.73 5.13 -4.48
CA ASP A 340 -22.52 3.86 -5.18
C ASP A 340 -22.65 4.03 -6.70
N ALA A 341 -23.52 4.93 -7.16
CA ALA A 341 -23.59 5.27 -8.58
C ALA A 341 -22.28 5.91 -9.08
N ARG A 342 -21.71 6.84 -8.29
CA ARG A 342 -20.44 7.49 -8.61
C ARG A 342 -19.28 6.50 -8.62
N ARG A 343 -19.14 5.66 -7.59
CA ARG A 343 -18.09 4.63 -7.51
C ARG A 343 -18.18 3.61 -8.66
N ARG A 344 -19.39 3.15 -9.00
CA ARG A 344 -19.59 2.27 -10.18
C ARG A 344 -19.13 2.94 -11.47
N GLU A 345 -19.40 4.24 -11.64
CA GLU A 345 -18.93 4.97 -12.80
C GLU A 345 -17.40 5.09 -12.81
N ILE A 346 -16.78 5.43 -11.67
CA ILE A 346 -15.33 5.56 -11.53
C ILE A 346 -14.64 4.24 -11.89
N VAL A 347 -15.07 3.12 -11.30
CA VAL A 347 -14.52 1.78 -11.60
C VAL A 347 -14.65 1.45 -13.08
N LYS A 348 -15.76 1.82 -13.72
CA LYS A 348 -16.01 1.53 -15.14
C LYS A 348 -15.22 2.40 -16.11
N LYS A 349 -14.76 3.59 -15.70
CA LYS A 349 -14.26 4.60 -16.65
C LYS A 349 -12.88 5.17 -16.34
N CYS A 350 -12.42 5.10 -15.10
CA CYS A 350 -11.21 5.79 -14.66
C CYS A 350 -9.98 4.88 -14.54
N GLN A 351 -10.08 3.62 -14.96
CA GLN A 351 -8.93 2.71 -15.00
C GLN A 351 -7.93 3.15 -16.09
N GLY A 352 -6.63 3.06 -15.80
CA GLY A 352 -5.55 3.44 -16.72
C GLY A 352 -5.69 2.91 -18.14
N ASP A 353 -6.03 1.63 -18.31
CA ASP A 353 -6.21 1.03 -19.65
C ASP A 353 -7.38 1.65 -20.43
N ILE A 354 -8.45 2.03 -19.74
CA ILE A 354 -9.64 2.66 -20.34
C ILE A 354 -9.31 4.08 -20.77
N LEU A 355 -8.55 4.81 -19.95
CA LEU A 355 -8.08 6.16 -20.27
C LEU A 355 -7.07 6.13 -21.43
N ALA A 356 -6.16 5.15 -21.44
CA ALA A 356 -5.19 4.95 -22.53
C ALA A 356 -5.87 4.60 -23.85
N ASP A 357 -6.85 3.69 -23.85
CA ASP A 357 -7.66 3.35 -25.03
C ASP A 357 -8.50 4.54 -25.52
N ARG A 358 -9.08 5.33 -24.61
CA ARG A 358 -9.76 6.59 -24.96
C ARG A 358 -8.80 7.56 -25.67
N PHE A 359 -7.62 7.77 -25.10
CA PHE A 359 -6.59 8.62 -25.70
C PHE A 359 -6.17 8.10 -27.08
N GLN A 360 -5.98 6.78 -27.23
CA GLN A 360 -5.67 6.15 -28.52
C GLN A 360 -6.76 6.41 -29.57
N ARG A 361 -8.03 6.15 -29.24
CA ARG A 361 -9.15 6.38 -30.16
C ARG A 361 -9.25 7.84 -30.57
N TRP A 362 -9.11 8.74 -29.60
CA TRP A 362 -9.14 10.17 -29.86
C TRP A 362 -7.99 10.67 -30.75
N THR A 363 -6.79 10.11 -30.58
CA THR A 363 -5.61 10.48 -31.40
C THR A 363 -5.63 9.87 -32.80
N THR A 364 -6.23 8.68 -32.97
CA THR A 364 -6.28 7.95 -34.25
C THR A 364 -7.53 8.22 -35.08
N ASN A 365 -8.59 8.78 -34.50
CA ASN A 365 -9.83 9.09 -35.21
C ASN A 365 -10.06 10.61 -35.32
N PRO A 366 -9.79 11.23 -36.49
CA PRO A 366 -10.00 12.65 -36.72
C PRO A 366 -11.47 13.11 -36.60
N SER A 367 -12.44 12.20 -36.64
CA SER A 367 -13.86 12.55 -36.49
C SER A 367 -14.27 12.85 -35.04
N LEU A 368 -13.42 12.50 -34.06
CA LEU A 368 -13.69 12.77 -32.64
C LEU A 368 -13.23 14.18 -32.28
N SER A 369 -14.15 14.97 -31.73
CA SER A 369 -13.84 16.29 -31.18
C SER A 369 -12.86 16.20 -30.01
N ASP A 370 -12.09 17.26 -29.77
CA ASP A 370 -11.21 17.38 -28.59
C ASP A 370 -11.93 17.13 -27.27
N ASP A 371 -13.19 17.55 -27.22
CA ASP A 371 -14.10 17.33 -26.11
C ASP A 371 -14.33 15.87 -25.72
N TYR A 372 -14.13 14.93 -26.64
CA TYR A 372 -14.28 13.49 -26.36
C TYR A 372 -13.27 13.00 -25.31
N ALA A 373 -12.07 13.60 -25.31
CA ALA A 373 -10.99 13.26 -24.39
C ALA A 373 -10.91 14.25 -23.21
N LEU A 374 -11.18 15.54 -23.44
CA LEU A 374 -11.14 16.59 -22.42
C LEU A 374 -12.34 16.53 -21.47
N ARG A 375 -13.55 16.81 -21.97
CA ARG A 375 -14.74 17.01 -21.10
C ARG A 375 -15.04 15.79 -20.23
N GLU A 376 -14.85 14.59 -20.78
CA GLU A 376 -15.06 13.38 -20.00
C GLU A 376 -13.97 13.18 -18.94
N GLY A 377 -12.70 13.48 -19.26
CA GLY A 377 -11.61 13.41 -18.29
C GLY A 377 -11.79 14.39 -17.13
N GLU A 378 -12.14 15.65 -17.42
CA GLU A 378 -12.40 16.68 -16.43
C GLU A 378 -13.62 16.35 -15.56
N ARG A 379 -14.70 15.84 -16.16
CA ARG A 379 -15.90 15.41 -15.44
C ARG A 379 -15.59 14.25 -14.49
N LEU A 380 -14.81 13.26 -14.93
CA LEU A 380 -14.41 12.12 -14.11
C LEU A 380 -13.46 12.54 -12.99
N LEU A 381 -12.52 13.45 -13.26
CA LEU A 381 -11.64 14.01 -12.23
C LEU A 381 -12.46 14.70 -11.14
N LYS A 382 -13.39 15.57 -11.54
CA LYS A 382 -14.31 16.22 -10.61
C LYS A 382 -15.15 15.22 -9.83
N LEU A 383 -15.61 14.15 -10.48
CA LEU A 383 -16.38 13.09 -9.82
C LEU A 383 -15.58 12.41 -8.68
N VAL A 384 -14.29 12.14 -8.91
CA VAL A 384 -13.38 11.56 -7.92
C VAL A 384 -13.15 12.51 -6.74
N GLU A 385 -12.95 13.81 -7.00
CA GLU A 385 -12.80 14.84 -5.96
C GLU A 385 -14.08 15.04 -5.16
N ASP A 386 -15.22 15.18 -5.82
CA ASP A 386 -16.52 15.33 -5.18
C ASP A 386 -16.87 14.10 -4.32
N GLU A 387 -16.31 12.93 -4.64
CA GLU A 387 -16.45 11.71 -3.85
C GLU A 387 -15.35 11.55 -2.77
N GLY A 388 -14.32 12.41 -2.75
CA GLY A 388 -13.22 12.38 -1.79
C GLY A 388 -12.31 11.16 -1.94
N LEU A 389 -12.06 10.76 -3.18
CA LEU A 389 -11.28 9.58 -3.57
C LEU A 389 -9.91 9.96 -4.16
N GLU A 390 -9.31 11.07 -3.71
CA GLU A 390 -7.96 11.48 -4.14
C GLU A 390 -6.89 10.46 -3.73
N VAL A 391 -7.22 9.57 -2.78
CA VAL A 391 -6.37 8.44 -2.38
C VAL A 391 -6.35 7.26 -3.37
N GLU A 392 -7.20 7.28 -4.39
CA GLU A 392 -7.27 6.20 -5.38
C GLU A 392 -6.31 6.44 -6.54
N MET A 393 -5.78 5.35 -7.10
CA MET A 393 -4.90 5.37 -8.29
C MET A 393 -5.49 6.21 -9.43
N CYS A 394 -6.80 6.04 -9.65
CA CYS A 394 -7.51 6.64 -10.77
C CYS A 394 -7.46 8.17 -10.74
N TYR A 395 -7.34 8.80 -9.57
CA TYR A 395 -7.15 10.25 -9.46
C TYR A 395 -5.88 10.69 -10.20
N SER A 396 -4.78 9.97 -9.97
CA SER A 396 -3.53 10.27 -10.65
C SER A 396 -3.53 9.87 -12.12
N GLU A 397 -4.22 8.80 -12.50
CA GLU A 397 -4.34 8.37 -13.90
C GLU A 397 -5.14 9.40 -14.72
N LEU A 398 -6.21 9.98 -14.15
CA LEU A 398 -7.01 11.05 -14.77
C LEU A 398 -6.19 12.33 -14.96
N LEU A 399 -5.42 12.73 -13.94
CA LEU A 399 -4.52 13.88 -14.06
C LEU A 399 -3.47 13.66 -15.15
N SER A 400 -2.88 12.47 -15.22
CA SER A 400 -1.95 12.09 -16.28
C SER A 400 -2.61 12.18 -17.65
N HIS A 401 -3.79 11.57 -17.82
CA HIS A 401 -4.60 11.63 -19.05
C HIS A 401 -4.83 13.07 -19.52
N LEU A 402 -5.22 13.98 -18.62
CA LEU A 402 -5.44 15.39 -18.97
C LEU A 402 -4.14 16.09 -19.37
N VAL A 403 -3.01 15.81 -18.71
CA VAL A 403 -1.69 16.28 -19.15
C VAL A 403 -1.40 15.81 -20.58
N MET A 404 -1.72 14.56 -20.92
CA MET A 404 -1.47 14.02 -22.27
C MET A 404 -2.33 14.72 -23.33
N VAL A 405 -3.63 14.86 -23.07
CA VAL A 405 -4.57 15.48 -24.01
C VAL A 405 -4.22 16.95 -24.23
N HIS A 406 -3.96 17.71 -23.17
CA HIS A 406 -3.53 19.10 -23.29
C HIS A 406 -2.16 19.24 -23.95
N SER A 407 -1.24 18.29 -23.73
CA SER A 407 0.05 18.23 -24.45
C SER A 407 -0.13 18.04 -25.95
N ALA A 408 -1.05 17.17 -26.36
CA ALA A 408 -1.36 16.96 -27.78
C ALA A 408 -2.06 18.16 -28.43
N LEU A 409 -2.79 18.97 -27.65
CA LEU A 409 -3.45 20.20 -28.12
C LEU A 409 -2.56 21.44 -28.06
N GLY A 410 -1.44 21.38 -27.31
CA GLY A 410 -0.54 22.53 -27.12
C GLY A 410 -1.04 23.55 -26.09
N ASN A 411 -1.95 23.16 -25.19
CA ASN A 411 -2.54 24.04 -24.17
C ASN A 411 -1.57 24.23 -22.99
N ARG A 412 -0.57 25.11 -23.15
CA ARG A 412 0.56 25.24 -22.22
C ARG A 412 0.18 25.51 -20.76
N GLU A 413 -0.81 26.37 -20.53
CA GLU A 413 -1.27 26.71 -19.18
C GLU A 413 -1.81 25.47 -18.46
N GLU A 414 -2.69 24.72 -19.14
CA GLU A 414 -3.34 23.56 -18.52
C GLU A 414 -2.39 22.39 -18.33
N ILE A 415 -1.41 22.22 -19.24
CA ILE A 415 -0.30 21.28 -19.03
C ILE A 415 0.40 21.60 -17.71
N SER A 416 0.71 22.87 -17.45
CA SER A 416 1.39 23.29 -16.22
C SER A 416 0.54 22.97 -14.98
N GLN A 417 -0.74 23.38 -15.00
CA GLN A 417 -1.66 23.18 -13.88
C GLN A 417 -1.87 21.69 -13.55
N TYR A 418 -2.19 20.87 -14.55
CA TYR A 418 -2.40 19.43 -14.31
C TYR A 418 -1.10 18.69 -13.97
N THR A 419 0.06 19.12 -14.50
CA THR A 419 1.35 18.53 -14.14
C THR A 419 1.71 18.81 -12.68
N ILE A 420 1.45 20.02 -12.18
CA ILE A 420 1.65 20.36 -10.76
C ILE A 420 0.76 19.47 -9.89
N ARG A 421 -0.54 19.36 -10.22
CA ARG A 421 -1.48 18.52 -9.47
C ARG A 421 -1.09 17.05 -9.49
N TRP A 422 -0.69 16.52 -10.64
CA TRP A 422 -0.21 15.15 -10.79
C TRP A 422 1.05 14.90 -9.95
N THR A 423 2.03 15.79 -10.04
CA THR A 423 3.27 15.73 -9.26
C THR A 423 2.98 15.71 -7.76
N THR A 424 2.10 16.60 -7.30
CA THR A 424 1.68 16.68 -5.90
C THR A 424 0.98 15.42 -5.43
N ALA A 425 0.10 14.83 -6.25
CA ALA A 425 -0.55 13.54 -5.94
C ALA A 425 0.48 12.40 -5.83
N GLN A 426 1.48 12.37 -6.69
CA GLN A 426 2.56 11.38 -6.66
C GLN A 426 3.48 11.55 -5.43
N VAL A 427 3.76 12.79 -5.02
CA VAL A 427 4.46 13.09 -3.76
C VAL A 427 3.64 12.65 -2.54
N ALA A 428 2.32 12.89 -2.54
CA ALA A 428 1.43 12.41 -1.47
C ALA A 428 1.48 10.88 -1.33
N ARG A 429 1.70 10.15 -2.43
CA ARG A 429 1.89 8.70 -2.48
C ARG A 429 3.30 8.23 -2.09
N GLY A 430 4.17 9.15 -1.64
CA GLY A 430 5.51 8.85 -1.16
C GLY A 430 6.58 8.71 -2.24
N ARG A 431 6.27 9.02 -3.51
CA ARG A 431 7.29 9.00 -4.58
C ARG A 431 8.23 10.19 -4.47
N SER A 432 9.50 9.96 -4.79
CA SER A 432 10.51 11.01 -4.80
C SER A 432 10.35 11.91 -6.03
N LEU A 433 10.67 13.20 -5.88
CA LEU A 433 10.70 14.15 -7.00
C LEU A 433 11.64 13.69 -8.13
N LYS A 434 12.69 12.92 -7.80
CA LYS A 434 13.61 12.35 -8.80
C LYS A 434 12.91 11.33 -9.68
N GLU A 435 12.18 10.37 -9.10
CA GLU A 435 11.43 9.36 -9.84
C GLU A 435 10.36 10.00 -10.70
N ILE A 436 9.63 10.96 -10.13
CA ILE A 436 8.59 11.72 -10.84
C ILE A 436 9.21 12.48 -12.03
N PHE A 437 10.35 13.15 -11.83
CA PHE A 437 11.03 13.88 -12.90
C PHE A 437 11.50 12.96 -14.03
N GLU A 438 12.07 11.79 -13.70
CA GLU A 438 12.49 10.80 -14.71
C GLU A 438 11.29 10.30 -15.55
N GLU A 439 10.12 10.14 -14.93
CA GLU A 439 8.88 9.75 -15.61
C GLU A 439 8.35 10.86 -16.52
N ILE A 440 8.27 12.11 -16.04
CA ILE A 440 7.87 13.27 -16.85
C ILE A 440 8.79 13.42 -18.08
N MET A 441 10.09 13.22 -17.90
CA MET A 441 11.06 13.27 -19.02
C MET A 441 10.86 12.14 -20.02
N THR A 442 10.41 10.97 -19.57
CA THR A 442 10.06 9.84 -20.44
C THR A 442 8.79 10.14 -21.22
N MET A 443 7.74 10.61 -20.54
CA MET A 443 6.49 11.09 -21.12
C MET A 443 6.71 12.12 -22.22
N LYS A 444 7.50 13.17 -21.94
CA LYS A 444 7.81 14.24 -22.89
C LYS A 444 8.41 13.72 -24.20
N ARG A 445 9.30 12.72 -24.14
CA ARG A 445 9.87 12.10 -25.35
C ARG A 445 8.82 11.36 -26.17
N THR A 446 7.92 10.65 -25.50
CA THR A 446 6.81 9.93 -26.12
C THR A 446 5.81 10.90 -26.77
N PHE A 447 5.50 12.03 -26.13
CA PHE A 447 4.58 13.03 -26.68
C PHE A 447 5.11 13.77 -27.91
N VAL A 448 6.41 14.04 -27.98
CA VAL A 448 7.03 14.61 -29.20
C VAL A 448 6.83 13.69 -30.41
N THR A 449 6.74 12.38 -30.20
CA THR A 449 6.41 11.40 -31.24
C THR A 449 4.93 11.49 -31.66
N VAL A 450 3.99 11.60 -30.72
CA VAL A 450 2.53 11.69 -30.98
C VAL A 450 2.09 13.01 -31.62
N PHE A 451 2.72 14.12 -31.22
CA PHE A 451 2.37 15.47 -31.70
C PHE A 451 2.43 15.58 -33.23
N ASN A 452 3.25 14.74 -33.87
CA ASN A 452 3.36 14.65 -35.33
C ASN A 452 2.22 13.87 -36.01
N CYS A 453 1.40 13.09 -35.29
CA CYS A 453 0.37 12.22 -35.87
C CYS A 453 -0.98 12.92 -36.10
N ARG A 454 -1.47 13.75 -35.18
CA ARG A 454 -2.76 14.45 -35.34
C ARG A 454 -2.67 15.57 -36.40
N GLY A 455 -1.48 16.14 -36.60
CA GLY A 455 -1.19 17.21 -37.56
C GLY A 455 -0.73 16.78 -38.96
N ARG A 456 -0.34 15.51 -39.15
CA ARG A 456 0.05 14.99 -40.47
C ARG A 456 -1.08 14.13 -41.03
N ARG A 457 -1.78 14.66 -42.03
CA ARG A 457 -2.74 13.91 -42.84
C ARG A 457 -2.02 12.70 -43.45
N GLY A 458 -2.34 11.51 -42.95
CA GLY A 458 -2.07 10.23 -43.62
C GLY A 458 -0.62 9.78 -43.67
N GLU A 459 0.00 9.45 -42.52
CA GLU A 459 1.15 8.53 -42.50
C GLU A 459 1.37 7.92 -41.09
N SER A 460 1.59 6.60 -41.06
CA SER A 460 2.07 5.75 -39.95
C SER A 460 1.12 5.46 -38.76
N SER A 461 0.36 4.36 -38.82
CA SER A 461 -0.35 3.77 -37.67
C SER A 461 0.58 3.14 -36.63
N GLY A 462 1.81 2.79 -37.00
CA GLY A 462 2.75 2.06 -36.13
C GLY A 462 3.38 2.91 -35.00
N ASP A 463 3.49 4.22 -35.19
CA ASP A 463 4.03 5.12 -34.14
C ASP A 463 3.01 5.35 -33.03
N VAL A 464 1.71 5.36 -33.35
CA VAL A 464 0.64 5.48 -32.37
C VAL A 464 0.54 4.23 -31.52
N ASP A 465 0.60 3.03 -32.13
CA ASP A 465 0.58 1.75 -31.40
C ASP A 465 1.75 1.62 -30.42
N ASN A 466 2.95 2.09 -30.80
CA ASN A 466 4.14 2.11 -29.93
C ASN A 466 3.97 3.10 -28.77
N VAL A 467 3.34 4.25 -29.00
CA VAL A 467 3.02 5.19 -27.91
C VAL A 467 1.95 4.61 -27.00
N THR A 468 0.88 4.03 -27.51
CA THR A 468 -0.15 3.41 -26.67
C THR A 468 0.34 2.18 -25.93
N GLY A 469 1.27 1.41 -26.52
CA GLY A 469 2.03 0.39 -25.81
C GLY A 469 2.84 0.98 -24.66
N LYS A 470 3.58 2.07 -24.91
CA LYS A 470 4.30 2.79 -23.84
C LYS A 470 3.39 3.43 -22.81
N LEU A 471 2.19 3.87 -23.17
CA LEU A 471 1.19 4.42 -22.25
C LEU A 471 0.58 3.31 -21.38
N ARG A 472 0.35 2.11 -21.93
CA ARG A 472 -0.02 0.92 -21.16
C ARG A 472 1.13 0.42 -20.27
N GLU A 473 2.38 0.63 -20.68
CA GLU A 473 3.58 0.32 -19.88
C GLU A 473 3.92 1.40 -18.85
N MET A 474 3.47 2.64 -19.05
CA MET A 474 3.52 3.71 -18.05
C MET A 474 2.46 3.42 -17.00
N LYS A 475 2.81 2.55 -16.06
CA LYS A 475 2.07 2.41 -14.82
C LYS A 475 2.29 3.67 -13.98
N VAL A 476 1.34 4.60 -14.06
CA VAL A 476 1.21 5.81 -13.23
C VAL A 476 0.90 5.43 -11.79
#